data_AF-A0A7S0F7F4-F1
#
_entry.id   AF-A0A7S0F7F4-F1
#
_cell.length_a   1.000
_cell.length_b   1.000
_cell.length_c   1.000
_cell.angle_alpha   90.00
_cell.angle_beta   90.00
_cell.angle_gamma   90.00
#
_symmetry.space_group_name_H-M   'P 1'
#
loop_
_entity.id
_entity.type
_entity.pdbx_description
1 polymer ?
#
loop_
_entity_poly.entity_id
_entity_poly.type
_entity_poly.pdbx_seq_one_letter_code
_entity_poly.pdbx_strand_id
1 'polypeptide(L)'
;MSSAQPEEAIVAAPEITPMNIATISAGFEKGDFLVREEQGNRVYFDFFEEAFNYISNKGYARMTREDEKHWVDLMNVIHDSVKGGMKYNTGTLLMVLSRPVDKPEGVEKVEKVKAKVPVKAETKQNP
;
A
#
# COMPACT_ATOMS: atom_id res chain seq x y z
N MET A 1 57.41 3.45 -14.10
CA MET A 1 56.19 3.67 -14.93
C MET A 1 55.00 3.33 -14.06
N SER A 2 54.21 4.34 -13.68
CA SER A 2 53.05 4.20 -12.81
C SER A 2 51.84 3.81 -13.66
N SER A 3 51.23 2.67 -13.38
CA SER A 3 49.96 2.25 -14.00
C SER A 3 48.88 2.44 -12.95
N ALA A 4 48.22 3.59 -12.96
CA ALA A 4 47.01 3.80 -12.17
C ALA A 4 45.86 3.05 -12.85
N GLN A 5 45.19 2.17 -12.09
CA GLN A 5 43.96 1.51 -12.51
C GLN A 5 42.82 2.55 -12.54
N PRO A 6 41.84 2.43 -13.45
CA PRO A 6 40.71 3.35 -13.50
C PRO A 6 39.79 3.11 -12.29
N GLU A 7 39.51 4.19 -11.59
CA GLU A 7 38.59 4.24 -10.45
C GLU A 7 37.15 4.08 -10.98
N GLU A 8 36.57 2.89 -10.82
CA GLU A 8 35.16 2.66 -11.13
C GLU A 8 34.30 3.46 -10.17
N ALA A 9 33.68 4.53 -10.68
CA ALA A 9 32.69 5.30 -9.95
C ALA A 9 31.50 4.41 -9.62
N ILE A 10 31.38 4.03 -8.35
CA ILE A 10 30.20 3.38 -7.77
C ILE A 10 29.05 4.38 -7.89
N VAL A 11 28.23 4.24 -8.92
CA VAL A 11 26.98 5.01 -9.05
C VAL A 11 26.06 4.50 -7.97
N ALA A 12 25.93 5.25 -6.88
CA ALA A 12 25.00 4.93 -5.81
C ALA A 12 23.60 4.77 -6.41
N ALA A 13 22.99 3.59 -6.22
CA ALA A 13 21.61 3.36 -6.62
C ALA A 13 20.71 4.42 -5.98
N PRO A 14 19.69 4.96 -6.68
CA PRO A 14 18.81 5.96 -6.12
C PRO A 14 18.19 5.42 -4.83
N GLU A 15 18.23 6.19 -3.74
CA GLU A 15 17.52 5.84 -2.50
C GLU A 15 16.02 5.84 -2.77
N ILE A 16 15.45 4.67 -3.05
CA ILE A 16 14.00 4.51 -3.20
C ILE A 16 13.39 4.57 -1.79
N THR A 17 12.81 5.71 -1.46
CA THR A 17 12.02 5.84 -0.23
C THR A 17 10.70 5.12 -0.42
N PRO A 18 10.34 4.13 0.42
CA PRO A 18 9.04 3.49 0.35
C PRO A 18 7.93 4.52 0.57
N MET A 19 6.84 4.41 -0.21
CA MET A 19 5.69 5.31 -0.14
C MET A 19 4.41 4.52 0.15
N ASN A 20 3.58 5.04 1.04
CA ASN A 20 2.20 4.60 1.19
C ASN A 20 1.34 5.27 0.11
N ILE A 21 0.36 4.53 -0.42
CA ILE A 21 -0.55 5.01 -1.46
C ILE A 21 -1.98 5.01 -0.93
N ALA A 22 -2.69 6.09 -1.23
CA ALA A 22 -4.14 6.19 -1.06
C ALA A 22 -4.80 6.58 -2.38
N THR A 23 -6.07 6.21 -2.55
CA THR A 23 -6.84 6.59 -3.75
C THR A 23 -8.19 7.18 -3.36
N ILE A 24 -8.66 8.14 -4.16
CA ILE A 24 -10.03 8.65 -4.13
C ILE A 24 -10.71 8.18 -5.41
N SER A 25 -11.84 7.49 -5.27
CA SER A 25 -12.66 7.01 -6.39
C SER A 25 -14.11 7.47 -6.19
N ALA A 26 -14.91 7.49 -7.27
CA ALA A 26 -16.33 7.85 -7.22
C ALA A 26 -17.24 6.81 -7.89
N GLY A 27 -18.56 6.97 -7.70
CA GLY A 27 -19.58 6.13 -8.34
C GLY A 27 -19.94 4.88 -7.54
N PHE A 28 -20.05 5.01 -6.22
CA PHE A 28 -20.45 3.93 -5.33
C PHE A 28 -21.86 4.16 -4.77
N GLU A 29 -22.58 3.07 -4.47
CA GLU A 29 -23.95 3.16 -3.91
C GLU A 29 -23.98 3.62 -2.44
N LYS A 30 -22.86 3.47 -1.72
CA LYS A 30 -22.75 3.79 -0.28
C LYS A 30 -22.32 5.24 0.02
N GLY A 31 -21.97 5.99 -1.01
CA GLY A 31 -21.45 7.36 -0.92
C GLY A 31 -20.84 7.76 -2.26
N ASP A 32 -20.82 9.05 -2.55
CA ASP A 32 -20.37 9.56 -3.84
C ASP A 32 -18.86 9.34 -4.03
N PHE A 33 -18.09 9.39 -2.94
CA PHE A 33 -16.64 9.25 -2.93
C PHE A 33 -16.17 8.17 -1.96
N LEU A 34 -15.12 7.45 -2.33
CA LEU A 34 -14.46 6.41 -1.54
C LEU A 34 -12.97 6.68 -1.46
N VAL A 35 -12.47 6.83 -0.24
CA VAL A 35 -11.03 6.82 0.06
C VAL A 35 -10.61 5.39 0.40
N ARG A 36 -9.60 4.88 -0.32
CA ARG A 36 -8.93 3.62 0.02
C ARG A 36 -7.53 3.94 0.52
N GLU A 37 -7.24 3.51 1.73
CA GLU A 37 -5.95 3.71 2.38
C GLU A 37 -5.16 2.39 2.47
N GLU A 38 -4.00 2.49 3.12
CA GLU A 38 -3.22 1.35 3.59
C GLU A 38 -4.06 0.35 4.41
N GLN A 39 -3.60 -0.91 4.43
CA GLN A 39 -4.22 -2.01 5.19
C GLN A 39 -5.69 -2.33 4.83
N GLY A 40 -6.18 -1.82 3.70
CA GLY A 40 -7.54 -2.12 3.22
C GLY A 40 -8.63 -1.28 3.87
N ASN A 41 -8.27 -0.21 4.57
CA ASN A 41 -9.22 0.75 5.13
C ASN A 41 -9.99 1.46 4.00
N ARG A 42 -11.32 1.56 4.18
CA ARG A 42 -12.25 2.10 3.19
C ARG A 42 -13.21 3.06 3.89
N VAL A 43 -13.18 4.31 3.47
CA VAL A 43 -13.99 5.38 4.09
C VAL A 43 -14.78 6.09 3.01
N TYR A 44 -16.10 6.18 3.19
CA TYR A 44 -17.01 6.81 2.23
C TYR A 44 -17.31 8.25 2.65
N PHE A 45 -17.50 9.13 1.67
CA PHE A 45 -17.82 10.54 1.84
C PHE A 45 -18.88 10.96 0.82
N ASP A 46 -19.69 11.94 1.21
CA ASP A 46 -20.71 12.53 0.33
C ASP A 46 -20.11 13.64 -0.54
N PHE A 47 -19.08 14.34 -0.07
CA PHE A 47 -18.42 15.42 -0.81
C PHE A 47 -16.95 15.12 -1.10
N PHE A 48 -16.47 15.55 -2.27
CA PHE A 48 -15.07 15.36 -2.67
C PHE A 48 -14.12 16.10 -1.72
N GLU A 49 -14.46 17.32 -1.32
CA GLU A 49 -13.67 18.15 -0.42
C GLU A 49 -13.45 17.47 0.94
N GLU A 50 -14.46 16.77 1.46
CA GLU A 50 -14.33 16.01 2.71
C GLU A 50 -13.37 14.83 2.54
N ALA A 51 -13.49 14.06 1.45
CA ALA A 51 -12.58 12.98 1.13
C ALA A 51 -11.13 13.47 0.97
N PHE A 52 -10.94 14.58 0.27
CA PHE A 52 -9.64 15.20 0.04
C PHE A 52 -9.03 15.74 1.34
N ASN A 53 -9.80 16.49 2.14
CA ASN A 53 -9.34 17.03 3.41
C ASN A 53 -9.01 15.92 4.41
N TYR A 54 -9.83 14.88 4.46
CA TYR A 54 -9.60 13.71 5.30
C TYR A 54 -8.23 13.08 5.05
N ILE A 55 -7.92 12.79 3.78
CA ILE A 55 -6.68 12.08 3.44
C ILE A 55 -5.47 13.02 3.50
N SER A 56 -5.63 14.29 3.14
CA SER A 56 -4.56 15.29 3.20
C SER A 56 -4.12 15.59 4.63
N ASN A 57 -5.06 15.61 5.58
CA ASN A 57 -4.76 15.77 7.02
C ASN A 57 -3.95 14.59 7.59
N LYS A 58 -3.91 13.44 6.91
CA LYS A 58 -3.03 12.30 7.24
C LYS A 58 -1.65 12.37 6.58
N GLY A 59 -1.32 13.49 5.94
CA GLY A 59 -0.03 13.72 5.31
C GLY A 59 0.10 13.16 3.89
N TYR A 60 -0.99 12.71 3.29
CA TYR A 60 -1.01 12.32 1.89
C TYR A 60 -1.03 13.55 0.98
N ALA A 61 -0.18 13.54 -0.04
CA ALA A 61 -0.15 14.55 -1.08
C ALA A 61 -0.47 13.90 -2.43
N ARG A 62 -1.06 14.69 -3.34
CA ARG A 62 -1.32 14.23 -4.71
C ARG A 62 0.00 13.81 -5.36
N MET A 63 -0.02 12.66 -6.05
CA MET A 63 1.13 12.22 -6.82
C MET A 63 1.39 13.13 -8.02
N THR A 64 2.64 13.15 -8.50
CA THR A 64 2.95 13.78 -9.79
C THR A 64 2.23 13.05 -10.92
N ARG A 65 2.06 13.71 -12.06
CA ARG A 65 1.35 13.11 -13.19
C ARG A 65 2.09 11.87 -13.72
N GLU A 66 3.41 11.91 -13.69
CA GLU A 66 4.29 10.84 -14.15
C GLU A 66 4.17 9.61 -13.24
N ASP A 67 4.25 9.81 -11.92
CA ASP A 67 4.14 8.72 -10.95
C ASP A 67 2.71 8.16 -10.90
N GLU A 68 1.69 9.03 -10.99
CA GLU A 68 0.29 8.64 -11.07
C GLU A 68 0.05 7.75 -12.31
N LYS A 69 0.60 8.14 -13.47
CA LYS A 69 0.52 7.33 -14.68
C LYS A 69 1.20 5.97 -14.49
N HIS A 70 2.40 5.95 -13.91
CA HIS A 70 3.13 4.71 -13.66
C HIS A 70 2.34 3.77 -12.74
N TRP A 71 1.73 4.32 -11.68
CA TRP A 71 0.90 3.56 -10.75
C TRP A 71 -0.33 2.97 -11.44
N VAL A 72 -1.02 3.76 -12.28
CA VAL A 72 -2.21 3.30 -13.03
C VAL A 72 -1.82 2.18 -14.01
N ASP A 73 -0.73 2.35 -14.76
CA ASP A 73 -0.25 1.34 -15.69
C ASP A 73 0.09 0.02 -14.96
N LEU A 74 0.76 0.11 -13.80
CA LEU A 74 1.06 -1.03 -12.96
C LEU A 74 -0.22 -1.73 -12.47
N MET A 75 -1.20 -0.98 -11.98
CA MET A 75 -2.47 -1.54 -11.53
C MET A 75 -3.24 -2.24 -12.65
N ASN A 76 -3.22 -1.69 -13.87
CA ASN A 76 -3.83 -2.33 -15.02
C ASN A 76 -3.18 -3.69 -15.32
N VAL A 77 -1.84 -3.77 -15.30
CA VAL A 77 -1.11 -5.04 -15.49
C VAL A 77 -1.48 -6.05 -14.39
N ILE A 78 -1.55 -5.61 -13.13
CA ILE A 78 -1.94 -6.47 -12.01
C ILE A 78 -3.38 -6.97 -12.18
N HIS A 79 -4.30 -6.09 -12.57
CA HIS A 79 -5.72 -6.43 -12.78
C HIS A 79 -5.88 -7.45 -13.91
N ASP A 80 -5.16 -7.27 -15.02
CA ASP A 80 -5.19 -8.18 -16.18
C ASP A 80 -4.55 -9.55 -15.86
N SER A 81 -3.61 -9.60 -14.92
CA SER A 81 -2.97 -10.85 -14.50
C SER A 81 -3.91 -11.83 -13.79
N VAL A 82 -5.05 -11.35 -13.26
CA VAL A 82 -6.03 -12.16 -12.54
C VAL A 82 -7.04 -12.77 -13.52
N LYS A 83 -6.92 -14.09 -13.77
CA LYS A 83 -7.84 -14.83 -14.64
C LYS A 83 -9.28 -14.74 -14.12
N GLY A 84 -10.17 -14.15 -14.93
CA GLY A 84 -11.58 -13.91 -14.57
C GLY A 84 -11.86 -12.52 -13.98
N GLY A 85 -10.84 -11.65 -13.92
CA GLY A 85 -10.91 -10.26 -13.48
C GLY A 85 -10.92 -10.10 -11.96
N MET A 86 -10.52 -8.90 -11.50
CA MET A 86 -10.76 -8.50 -10.11
C MET A 86 -12.23 -8.10 -9.93
N LYS A 87 -12.94 -8.77 -9.01
CA LYS A 87 -14.38 -8.56 -8.72
C LYS A 87 -14.66 -7.51 -7.64
N TYR A 88 -13.81 -6.50 -7.48
CA TYR A 88 -14.09 -5.41 -6.55
C TYR A 88 -14.75 -4.27 -7.31
N ASN A 89 -15.79 -3.65 -6.74
CA ASN A 89 -16.29 -2.38 -7.26
C ASN A 89 -15.15 -1.37 -7.19
N THR A 90 -14.58 -0.98 -8.32
CA THR A 90 -13.46 -0.04 -8.42
C THR A 90 -13.94 1.41 -8.51
N GLY A 91 -15.22 1.65 -8.82
CA GLY A 91 -15.71 2.97 -9.20
C GLY A 91 -14.89 3.57 -10.34
N THR A 92 -14.98 4.89 -10.48
CA THR A 92 -14.09 5.70 -11.32
C THR A 92 -12.98 6.25 -10.45
N LEU A 93 -11.72 5.90 -10.74
CA LEU A 93 -10.55 6.47 -10.05
C LEU A 93 -10.45 7.97 -10.38
N LEU A 94 -10.40 8.81 -9.34
CA LEU A 94 -10.29 10.26 -9.49
C LEU A 94 -8.89 10.79 -9.14
N MET A 95 -8.24 10.18 -8.15
CA MET A 95 -6.95 10.66 -7.67
C MET A 95 -6.14 9.56 -7.00
N VAL A 96 -4.82 9.59 -7.23
CA VAL A 96 -3.83 8.82 -6.49
C VAL A 96 -2.99 9.78 -5.64
N LEU A 97 -2.84 9.44 -4.35
CA LEU A 97 -2.07 10.21 -3.38
C LEU A 97 -0.99 9.32 -2.75
N SER A 98 0.08 9.95 -2.31
CA SER A 98 1.20 9.29 -1.67
C SER A 98 1.66 10.02 -0.42
N ARG A 99 2.21 9.27 0.54
CA ARG A 99 3.01 9.81 1.65
C ARG A 99 4.23 8.92 1.87
N PRO A 100 5.37 9.44 2.34
CA PRO A 100 6.49 8.60 2.76
C PRO A 100 6.06 7.60 3.83
N VAL A 101 6.64 6.41 3.79
CA VAL A 101 6.54 5.46 4.91
C VAL A 101 7.40 6.00 6.04
N ASP A 102 6.80 6.14 7.23
CA ASP A 102 7.55 6.46 8.44
C ASP A 102 8.61 5.37 8.63
N LYS A 103 9.89 5.76 8.73
CA LYS A 103 10.96 4.79 9.05
C LYS A 103 10.54 4.10 10.36
N PRO A 104 10.44 2.76 10.41
CA PRO A 104 10.17 2.10 11.66
C PRO A 104 11.39 2.31 12.57
N GLU A 105 11.31 3.26 13.50
CA GLU A 105 12.08 3.18 14.73
C GLU A 105 11.59 1.96 15.51
N GLY A 106 12.16 0.79 15.22
CA GLY A 106 11.82 -0.45 15.91
C GLY A 106 11.46 -1.60 14.98
N VAL A 107 12.45 -2.13 14.27
CA VAL A 107 12.50 -3.60 14.15
C VAL A 107 12.91 -4.10 15.53
N GLU A 108 11.94 -4.24 16.44
CA GLU A 108 12.16 -5.08 17.62
C GLU A 108 12.54 -6.46 17.09
N LYS A 109 13.76 -6.88 17.43
CA LYS A 109 14.25 -8.22 17.18
C LYS A 109 13.19 -9.18 17.69
N VAL A 110 12.56 -9.92 16.78
CA VAL A 110 11.67 -11.02 17.14
C VAL A 110 12.51 -12.04 17.91
N GLU A 111 12.47 -11.97 19.24
CA GLU A 111 12.97 -13.04 20.09
C GLU A 111 12.16 -14.29 19.77
N LYS A 112 12.88 -15.38 19.46
CA LYS A 112 12.30 -16.70 19.22
C LYS A 112 11.62 -17.21 20.49
N VAL A 113 10.34 -16.92 20.67
CA VAL A 113 9.54 -17.60 21.68
C VAL A 113 9.23 -19.01 21.16
N LYS A 114 9.88 -20.02 21.76
CA LYS A 114 9.53 -21.43 21.59
C LYS A 114 8.08 -21.64 22.05
N ALA A 115 7.16 -21.78 21.10
CA ALA A 115 5.79 -22.17 21.36
C ALA A 115 5.75 -23.59 21.95
N LYS A 116 5.39 -23.71 23.24
CA LYS A 116 4.84 -24.96 23.80
C LYS A 116 3.42 -25.11 23.29
N VAL A 117 3.19 -26.13 22.48
CA VAL A 117 1.87 -26.54 21.98
C VAL A 117 1.03 -27.06 23.14
N PRO A 118 -0.19 -26.54 23.40
CA PRO A 118 -1.15 -27.25 24.23
C PRO A 118 -1.94 -28.22 23.34
N VAL A 119 -1.66 -29.52 23.50
CA VAL A 119 -2.48 -30.58 22.89
C VAL A 119 -3.78 -30.68 23.68
N LYS A 120 -4.88 -30.33 23.00
CA LYS A 120 -6.25 -30.53 23.45
C LYS A 120 -6.56 -32.03 23.39
N ALA A 121 -6.72 -32.70 24.54
CA ALA A 121 -7.18 -34.08 24.61
C ALA A 121 -8.71 -34.12 24.77
N GLU A 122 -9.31 -34.94 23.93
CA GLU A 122 -10.75 -35.07 23.67
C GLU A 122 -11.53 -35.67 24.84
N THR A 123 -12.72 -35.13 25.07
CA THR A 123 -13.79 -35.73 25.85
C THR A 123 -14.33 -36.96 25.12
N LYS A 124 -14.29 -38.14 25.75
CA LYS A 124 -15.17 -39.26 25.39
C LYS A 124 -16.05 -39.62 26.58
N GLN A 125 -17.34 -39.66 26.28
CA GLN A 125 -18.46 -39.89 27.17
C GLN A 125 -18.90 -41.36 27.00
N ASN A 126 -18.91 -42.11 28.10
CA ASN A 126 -19.85 -43.20 28.50
C ASN A 126 -19.98 -44.49 27.65
N PRO A 127 -20.59 -45.57 28.17
CA PRO A 127 -21.53 -45.70 29.31
C PRO A 127 -20.96 -46.17 30.64
#